data_AF-A0AAU5KZB0-F1
#
_entry.id   AF-A0AAU5KZB0-F1
#
_cell.length_a   1.000
_cell.length_b   1.000
_cell.length_c   1.000
_cell.angle_alpha   90.00
_cell.angle_beta   90.00
_cell.angle_gamma   90.00
#
_symmetry.space_group_name_H-M   'P 1'
#
loop_
_entity.id
_entity.type
_entity.pdbx_description
1 polymer ?
#
loop_
_entity_poly.entity_id
_entity_poly.type
_entity_poly.pdbx_seq_one_letter_code
_entity_poly.pdbx_strand_id
1 'polypeptide(L)' 'MRAPRVQCPACGRPVALMPTRRAGYGVIHDHKRDRRSLLLCEASMRPLPLSRATAWQDALPGVTPDPPAPTLF' A
#
# COMPACT_ATOMS: atom_id res chain seq x y z
N MET A 1 3.10 -16.28 -0.80
CA MET A 1 3.65 -14.93 -0.52
C MET A 1 2.50 -13.93 -0.50
N ARG A 2 2.42 -13.09 0.53
CA ARG A 2 1.43 -12.00 0.60
C ARG A 2 2.03 -10.76 -0.06
N ALA A 3 1.29 -10.12 -0.95
CA ALA A 3 1.74 -8.87 -1.54
C ALA A 3 1.77 -7.75 -0.49
N PRO A 4 2.76 -6.85 -0.55
CA PRO A 4 2.83 -5.71 0.35
C PRO A 4 1.59 -4.82 0.19
N ARG A 5 1.16 -4.19 1.28
CA ARG A 5 0.00 -3.30 1.29
C ARG A 5 0.42 -1.85 1.45
N VAL A 6 -0.30 -0.97 0.76
CA VAL A 6 -0.13 0.48 0.80
C VAL A 6 -1.47 1.16 1.03
N GLN A 7 -1.44 2.39 1.52
CA GLN A 7 -2.62 3.24 1.49
C GLN A 7 -2.84 3.78 0.07
N CYS A 8 -4.02 3.52 -0.47
CA CYS A 8 -4.42 4.08 -1.75
C CYS A 8 -4.49 5.62 -1.65
N PRO A 9 -3.79 6.38 -2.51
CA PRO A 9 -3.77 7.85 -2.42
C PRO A 9 -5.10 8.50 -2.76
N ALA A 10 -6.01 7.79 -3.46
CA ALA A 10 -7.31 8.32 -3.85
C ALA A 10 -8.42 8.04 -2.83
N CYS A 11 -8.44 6.85 -2.23
CA CYS A 11 -9.52 6.44 -1.32
C CYS A 11 -9.07 6.14 0.12
N GLY A 12 -7.77 6.22 0.42
CA GLY A 12 -7.20 5.99 1.75
C GLY A 12 -7.25 4.54 2.24
N ARG A 13 -7.74 3.61 1.44
CA ARG A 13 -7.90 2.21 1.84
C ARG A 13 -6.59 1.43 1.73
N PRO A 14 -6.36 0.43 2.61
CA PRO A 14 -5.23 -0.46 2.48
C PRO A 14 -5.47 -1.44 1.32
N VAL A 15 -4.64 -1.35 0.29
CA VAL A 15 -4.72 -2.13 -0.96
C VAL A 15 -3.39 -2.79 -1.25
N ALA A 16 -3.41 -3.88 -2.00
CA ALA A 16 -2.16 -4.55 -2.37
C ALA A 16 -1.39 -3.71 -3.40
N LEU A 17 -0.07 -3.72 -3.30
CA LEU A 17 0.82 -3.13 -4.28
C LEU A 17 1.54 -4.26 -5.01
N MET A 18 1.34 -4.33 -6.33
CA MET A 18 2.00 -5.32 -7.16
C MET A 18 3.39 -4.83 -7.57
N PRO A 19 4.43 -5.67 -7.44
CA PRO A 19 5.74 -5.34 -7.96
C PRO A 19 5.70 -5.22 -9.49
N THR A 20 6.50 -4.32 -10.04
CA THR A 20 6.65 -4.15 -11.49
C THR A 20 8.09 -4.38 -11.91
N ARG A 21 8.34 -4.49 -13.23
CA ARG A 21 9.71 -4.52 -13.77
C ARG A 21 10.44 -3.18 -13.61
N ARG A 22 9.72 -2.08 -13.35
CA ARG A 22 10.31 -0.74 -13.20
C ARG A 22 10.77 -0.54 -11.77
N ALA A 23 12.09 -0.40 -11.59
CA ALA A 23 12.69 -0.14 -10.29
C ALA A 23 12.10 1.12 -9.63
N GLY A 24 11.80 1.05 -8.34
CA GLY A 24 11.24 2.17 -7.58
C GLY A 24 9.74 2.39 -7.76
N TYR A 25 9.03 1.52 -8.49
CA TYR A 25 7.58 1.63 -8.70
C TYR A 25 6.85 0.31 -8.41
N GLY A 26 5.66 0.44 -7.83
CA GLY A 26 4.65 -0.62 -7.79
C GLY A 26 3.38 -0.19 -8.52
N VAL A 27 2.46 -1.11 -8.73
CA VAL A 27 1.11 -0.83 -9.27
C VAL A 27 0.08 -1.11 -8.20
N ILE A 28 -0.82 -0.15 -7.99
CA ILE A 28 -1.95 -0.33 -7.07
C ILE A 28 -2.84 -1.44 -7.63
N HIS A 29 -3.03 -2.51 -6.86
CA HIS A 29 -3.89 -3.60 -7.26
C HIS A 29 -5.34 -3.12 -7.43
N ASP A 30 -6.05 -3.80 -8.32
CA ASP A 30 -7.45 -3.51 -8.56
C ASP A 30 -8.27 -3.57 -7.27
N HIS A 31 -9.05 -2.51 -7.06
CA HIS A 31 -9.98 -2.40 -5.95
C HIS A 31 -11.12 -1.43 -6.25
N LYS A 32 -12.25 -1.68 -5.60
CA LYS A 32 -13.45 -0.84 -5.64
C LYS A 32 -13.30 0.40 -4.77
N ARG A 33 -14.03 1.48 -5.09
CA ARG A 33 -14.01 2.74 -4.32
C ARG A 33 -14.36 2.49 -2.84
N ASP A 34 -15.49 1.86 -2.58
CA ASP A 34 -15.89 1.35 -1.25
C ASP A 34 -16.21 -0.15 -1.32
N ARG A 35 -16.67 -0.76 -0.23
CA ARG A 35 -16.93 -2.23 -0.19
C ARG A 35 -18.19 -2.63 -0.97
N ARG A 36 -19.16 -1.73 -1.13
CA ARG A 36 -20.47 -2.02 -1.74
C ARG A 36 -20.60 -1.45 -3.15
N SER A 37 -19.73 -0.51 -3.53
CA SER A 37 -19.71 0.07 -4.87
C SER A 37 -19.28 -0.93 -5.94
N LEU A 38 -19.87 -0.78 -7.13
CA LEU A 38 -19.47 -1.47 -8.35
C LEU A 38 -18.45 -0.66 -9.17
N LEU A 39 -18.07 0.53 -8.70
CA LEU A 39 -17.10 1.40 -9.35
C LEU A 39 -15.70 1.11 -8.82
N LEU A 40 -14.75 0.94 -9.74
CA LEU A 40 -13.33 0.87 -9.43
C LEU A 40 -12.84 2.21 -8.88
N CYS A 41 -11.84 2.15 -8.00
CA CYS A 41 -11.16 3.36 -7.56
C CYS A 41 -10.36 3.96 -8.73
N GLU A 42 -10.33 5.29 -8.84
CA GLU A 42 -9.56 5.97 -9.90
C GLU A 42 -8.06 5.65 -9.87
N ALA A 43 -7.51 5.34 -8.68
CA ALA A 43 -6.12 4.95 -8.51
C ALA A 43 -5.88 3.45 -8.76
N SER A 44 -6.93 2.68 -9.05
CA SER A 44 -6.81 1.27 -9.45
C SER A 44 -5.88 1.14 -10.65
N MET A 45 -4.96 0.17 -10.59
CA MET A 45 -3.98 -0.14 -11.63
C MET A 45 -2.99 1.00 -11.97
N ARG A 46 -2.97 2.10 -11.20
CA ARG A 46 -2.02 3.19 -11.42
C ARG A 46 -0.63 2.88 -10.83
N PRO A 47 0.45 3.25 -11.53
CA PRO A 47 1.79 3.21 -10.97
C PRO A 47 1.94 4.17 -9.79
N LEU A 48 2.59 3.70 -8.74
CA LEU A 48 2.91 4.48 -7.54
C LEU A 48 4.42 4.40 -7.28
N PRO A 49 5.13 5.53 -7.16
CA PRO A 49 6.51 5.53 -6.69
C PRO A 49 6.59 4.93 -5.28
N LEU A 50 7.52 4.01 -5.04
CA LEU A 50 7.69 3.36 -3.74
C LEU A 50 8.06 4.36 -2.63
N SER A 51 8.71 5.49 -2.97
CA SER A 51 8.98 6.58 -2.01
C SER A 51 7.73 7.27 -1.50
N ARG A 52 6.62 7.20 -2.23
CA ARG A 52 5.30 7.72 -1.83
C ARG A 52 4.39 6.64 -1.28
N ALA A 53 4.81 5.37 -1.35
CA ALA A 53 4.08 4.29 -0.75
C ALA A 53 4.39 4.29 0.75
N THR A 54 3.43 4.75 1.56
CA THR A 54 3.43 4.41 2.99
C THR A 54 3.13 2.92 3.07
N ALA A 55 4.17 2.11 2.89
CA ALA A 55 4.08 0.68 3.07
C ALA A 55 3.70 0.45 4.54
N TRP A 56 2.54 -0.15 4.77
CA TRP A 56 2.42 -0.99 5.95
C TRP A 56 3.38 -2.14 5.65
N GLN A 57 4.63 -1.98 6.08
CA GLN A 57 5.58 -3.07 6.11
C GLN A 57 4.92 -4.10 7.02
N ASP A 58 4.24 -5.09 6.42
CA ASP A 58 4.04 -6.36 7.09
C ASP A 58 5.45 -6.71 7.59
N ALA A 59 5.59 -6.79 8.92
CA ALA A 59 6.89 -6.90 9.59
C ALA A 59 7.76 -7.91 8.84
N LEU A 60 9.02 -7.54 8.57
CA LEU A 60 9.97 -8.46 7.96
C LEU A 60 9.92 -9.79 8.75
N PRO A 61 9.88 -10.96 8.09
CA PRO A 61 9.80 -12.23 8.81
C PRO A 61 10.92 -12.31 9.85
N GLY A 62 10.56 -12.48 11.13
CA GLY A 62 11.51 -12.52 12.25
C GLY A 62 11.81 -11.16 12.91
N VAL A 63 11.19 -10.07 12.46
CA VAL A 63 11.27 -8.75 13.11
C VAL A 63 10.03 -8.54 13.96
N THR A 64 10.21 -8.50 15.29
CA THR A 64 9.17 -8.05 16.20
C THR A 64 9.03 -6.53 16.03
N PRO A 65 7.83 -5.99 15.76
CA PRO A 65 7.66 -4.55 15.64
C PRO A 65 7.97 -3.89 16.99
N ASP A 66 8.96 -3.00 17.02
CA ASP A 66 9.19 -2.16 18.19
C ASP A 66 7.96 -1.27 18.40
N PRO A 67 7.51 -1.07 19.65
CA PRO A 67 6.48 -0.09 19.93
C PRO A 67 6.98 1.29 19.46
N PRO A 68 6.10 2.13 18.88
CA PRO A 68 6.51 3.45 18.44
C PRO A 68 7.11 4.20 19.63
N ALA A 69 8.38 4.60 19.50
CA ALA A 69 9.03 5.42 20.51
C ALA A 69 8.19 6.69 20.71
N PRO A 70 7.86 7.08 21.96
CA PRO A 70 7.14 8.31 22.19
C PRO A 70 8.00 9.47 21.67
N THR A 71 7.55 10.10 20.59
CA THR A 71 8.14 11.34 20.10
C THR A 71 7.87 12.42 21.13
N LEU A 72 8.90 12.82 21.88
CA LEU A 72 8.88 14.02 22.73
C LEU A 72 9.01 15.25 21.83
N PHE A 73 7.89 15.67 21.23
CA PHE A 73 7.66 17.05 20.78
C PHE A 73 6.18 17.38 20.93
#